data_AF-A0A532UKV9-F1
#
_entry.id   AF-A0A532UKV9-F1
#
_cell.length_a   1.000
_cell.length_b   1.000
_cell.length_c   1.000
_cell.angle_alpha   90.00
_cell.angle_beta   90.00
_cell.angle_gamma   90.00
#
_symmetry.space_group_name_H-M   'P 1'
#
loop_
_entity.id
_entity.type
_entity.pdbx_description
1 polymer ?
#
loop_
_entity_poly.entity_id
_entity_poly.type
_entity_poly.pdbx_seq_one_letter_code
_entity_poly.pdbx_strand_id
1 'polypeptide(L)'
;MILSGYRAVWIFAMFDLPTDTKKARKDYTHFRKNLLKNGFSMLQYSVYVRHCASEENADVHHGRIKNFLPPDGEVRLITITDKQFGRMQTFWGKMRKPTPPAPRQLELF
;
A
#
# COMPACT_ATOMS: atom_id res chain seq x y z
N MET A 1 32.17 5.24 3.18
CA MET A 1 31.41 5.11 4.45
C MET A 1 29.94 5.10 4.07
N ILE A 2 29.34 3.91 3.89
CA ILE A 2 27.93 3.80 3.45
C ILE A 2 27.08 3.87 4.72
N LEU A 3 26.23 4.90 4.85
CA LEU A 3 25.22 5.02 5.91
C LEU A 3 24.16 3.91 5.76
N SER A 4 24.52 2.68 6.14
CA SER A 4 23.66 1.51 6.07
C SER A 4 23.15 1.18 7.48
N GLY A 5 22.11 1.88 7.92
CA GLY A 5 21.42 1.58 9.19
C GLY A 5 19.94 1.24 9.02
N TYR A 6 19.25 1.95 8.13
CA TYR A 6 17.82 1.78 7.91
C TYR A 6 17.57 1.14 6.55
N ARG A 7 17.11 -0.12 6.57
CA ARG A 7 16.59 -0.78 5.37
C ARG A 7 15.14 -0.35 5.22
N ALA A 8 14.89 0.64 4.38
CA ALA A 8 13.53 0.99 3.99
C ALA A 8 12.81 -0.23 3.40
N VAL A 9 11.53 -0.35 3.72
CA VAL A 9 10.66 -1.45 3.28
C VAL A 9 9.33 -0.90 2.80
N TRP A 10 8.59 -1.72 2.08
CA TRP A 10 7.28 -1.42 1.55
C TRP A 10 6.28 -2.44 2.05
N ILE A 11 5.15 -1.96 2.57
CA ILE A 11 4.00 -2.81 2.88
C ILE A 11 3.06 -2.80 1.69
N PHE A 12 2.67 -3.98 1.21
CA PHE A 12 1.54 -4.17 0.32
C PHE A 12 0.35 -4.62 1.15
N ALA A 13 -0.78 -3.93 0.98
CA ALA A 13 -2.08 -4.35 1.44
C ALA A 13 -2.93 -4.73 0.24
N MET A 14 -3.23 -6.02 0.12
CA MET A 14 -4.05 -6.61 -0.94
C MET A 14 -5.34 -7.10 -0.31
N PHE A 15 -6.47 -6.88 -0.94
CA PHE A 15 -7.74 -7.30 -0.36
C PHE A 15 -8.76 -7.74 -1.40
N ASP A 16 -9.67 -8.59 -0.97
CA ASP A 16 -10.88 -8.94 -1.71
C ASP A 16 -12.05 -8.83 -0.73
N LEU A 17 -12.85 -7.78 -0.89
CA LEU A 17 -13.92 -7.45 0.05
C LEU A 17 -15.26 -7.44 -0.70
N PRO A 18 -16.33 -7.99 -0.12
CA PRO A 18 -17.64 -8.02 -0.75
C PRO A 18 -18.20 -6.61 -0.98
N THR A 19 -19.00 -6.46 -2.04
CA THR A 19 -19.64 -5.18 -2.41
C THR A 19 -21.10 -5.33 -2.86
N ASP A 20 -21.66 -6.52 -2.66
CA ASP A 20 -23.02 -6.92 -3.01
C ASP A 20 -24.09 -6.17 -2.19
N THR A 21 -23.88 -6.00 -0.88
CA THR A 21 -24.81 -5.32 0.01
C THR A 21 -24.41 -3.85 0.29
N LYS A 22 -25.39 -3.03 0.70
CA LYS A 22 -25.13 -1.64 1.15
C LYS A 22 -24.15 -1.59 2.33
N LYS A 23 -24.24 -2.56 3.24
CA LYS A 23 -23.33 -2.68 4.38
C LYS A 23 -21.91 -3.04 3.91
N ALA A 24 -21.76 -4.04 3.05
CA ALA A 24 -20.47 -4.47 2.51
C ALA A 24 -19.75 -3.32 1.78
N ARG A 25 -20.48 -2.54 0.95
CA ARG A 25 -19.93 -1.33 0.31
C ARG A 25 -19.46 -0.26 1.30
N LYS A 26 -20.18 -0.09 2.41
CA LYS A 26 -19.78 0.84 3.48
C LYS A 26 -18.51 0.37 4.17
N ASP A 27 -18.41 -0.92 4.47
CA ASP A 27 -17.26 -1.53 5.13
C ASP A 27 -16.02 -1.49 4.21
N TYR A 28 -16.17 -1.79 2.91
CA TYR A 28 -15.15 -1.56 1.87
C TYR A 28 -14.64 -0.11 1.88
N THR A 29 -15.57 0.84 1.85
CA THR A 29 -15.24 2.27 1.79
C THR A 29 -14.50 2.71 3.05
N HIS A 30 -14.92 2.20 4.22
CA HIS A 30 -14.28 2.49 5.49
C HIS A 30 -12.85 1.95 5.54
N PHE A 31 -12.64 0.69 5.16
CA PHE A 31 -11.32 0.07 5.10
C PHE A 31 -10.38 0.85 4.18
N ARG A 32 -10.83 1.16 2.95
CA ARG A 32 -10.07 1.97 1.99
C ARG A 32 -9.71 3.35 2.55
N LYS A 33 -10.65 4.05 3.19
CA LYS A 33 -10.39 5.37 3.80
C LYS A 33 -9.35 5.27 4.91
N ASN A 34 -9.38 4.22 5.73
CA ASN A 34 -8.38 4.02 6.77
C ASN A 34 -6.99 3.71 6.20
N LEU A 35 -6.88 2.94 5.10
CA LEU A 35 -5.61 2.76 4.40
C LEU A 35 -5.03 4.11 3.95
N LEU A 36 -5.82 4.93 3.26
CA LEU A 36 -5.39 6.25 2.79
C LEU A 36 -4.98 7.17 3.96
N LYS A 37 -5.75 7.19 5.06
CA LYS A 37 -5.42 7.96 6.26
C LYS A 37 -4.11 7.49 6.91
N ASN A 38 -3.78 6.21 6.79
CA ASN A 38 -2.52 5.64 7.25
C ASN A 38 -1.38 5.77 6.22
N GLY A 39 -1.57 6.60 5.19
CA GLY A 39 -0.55 6.93 4.19
C GLY A 39 -0.20 5.78 3.26
N PHE A 40 -1.17 4.90 2.97
CA PHE A 40 -1.08 4.00 1.83
C PHE A 40 -1.49 4.73 0.55
N SER A 41 -0.81 4.41 -0.55
CA SER A 41 -1.14 4.85 -1.91
C SER A 41 -1.68 3.68 -2.72
N MET A 42 -2.65 3.94 -3.59
CA MET A 42 -3.22 2.91 -4.45
C MET A 42 -2.23 2.55 -5.57
N LEU A 43 -1.83 1.29 -5.66
CA LEU A 43 -0.96 0.79 -6.75
C LEU A 43 -1.81 0.23 -7.90
N GLN A 44 -2.82 -0.58 -7.57
CA GLN A 44 -3.80 -1.15 -8.50
C GLN A 44 -5.16 -1.28 -7.79
N TYR A 45 -6.20 -1.76 -8.49
CA TYR A 45 -7.47 -2.09 -7.83
C TYR A 45 -7.23 -3.13 -6.74
N SER A 46 -7.74 -2.82 -5.55
CA SER A 46 -7.57 -3.62 -4.33
C SER A 46 -6.14 -3.92 -3.90
N VAL A 47 -5.15 -3.17 -4.41
CA VAL A 47 -3.74 -3.27 -4.02
C VAL A 47 -3.21 -1.89 -3.65
N TYR A 48 -2.78 -1.75 -2.41
CA TYR A 48 -2.30 -0.51 -1.81
C TYR A 48 -0.90 -0.71 -1.26
N VAL A 49 -0.06 0.31 -1.35
CA VAL A 49 1.34 0.25 -0.91
C VAL A 49 1.70 1.40 0.03
N ARG A 50 2.62 1.15 0.96
CA ARG A 50 3.18 2.16 1.87
C ARG A 50 4.67 1.98 2.02
N HIS A 51 5.43 3.04 1.79
CA HIS A 51 6.85 3.11 2.14
C HIS A 51 7.01 3.31 3.66
N CYS A 52 7.92 2.55 4.26
CA CYS A 52 8.28 2.59 5.67
C CYS A 52 9.80 2.77 5.79
N ALA A 53 10.23 3.66 6.68
CA ALA A 53 11.65 3.96 6.86
C ALA A 53 12.43 2.78 7.49
N SER A 54 11.75 1.85 8.16
CA SER A 54 12.32 0.66 8.78
C SER A 54 11.28 -0.45 8.92
N GLU A 55 11.72 -1.67 9.29
CA GLU A 55 10.83 -2.80 9.58
C GLU A 55 9.97 -2.54 10.82
N GLU A 56 10.51 -1.90 11.86
CA GLU A 56 9.75 -1.55 13.07
C GLU A 56 8.64 -0.54 12.75
N ASN A 57 8.90 0.42 11.85
CA ASN A 57 7.85 1.30 11.36
C ASN A 57 6.78 0.50 10.60
N ALA A 58 7.18 -0.51 9.83
CA ALA A 58 6.24 -1.37 9.13
C ALA A 58 5.35 -2.15 10.11
N ASP A 59 5.91 -2.71 11.18
CA ASP A 59 5.17 -3.45 12.21
C ASP A 59 4.10 -2.59 12.92
N VAL A 60 4.40 -1.33 13.19
CA VAL A 60 3.40 -0.36 13.70
C VAL A 60 2.22 -0.25 12.73
N HIS A 61 2.48 -0.20 11.43
CA HIS A 61 1.43 -0.11 10.42
C HIS A 61 0.69 -1.43 10.21
N HIS A 62 1.34 -2.58 10.34
CA HIS A 62 0.68 -3.88 10.41
C HIS A 62 -0.33 -3.93 11.57
N GLY A 63 0.10 -3.52 12.78
CA GLY A 63 -0.77 -3.44 13.95
C GLY A 63 -1.97 -2.51 13.74
N ARG A 64 -1.75 -1.34 13.13
CA ARG A 64 -2.86 -0.42 12.79
C ARG A 64 -3.87 -1.06 11.84
N ILE A 65 -3.42 -1.73 10.78
CA ILE A 65 -4.33 -2.38 9.82
C ILE A 65 -5.18 -3.46 10.49
N LYS A 66 -4.56 -4.28 11.34
CA LYS A 66 -5.27 -5.32 12.12
C LYS A 66 -6.45 -4.74 12.92
N ASN A 67 -6.32 -3.52 13.44
CA ASN A 67 -7.35 -2.88 14.26
C ASN A 67 -8.56 -2.34 13.47
N PHE A 68 -8.46 -2.21 12.15
CA PHE A 68 -9.57 -1.73 11.31
C PHE A 68 -9.92 -2.71 10.17
N LEU A 69 -9.59 -3.99 10.32
CA LEU A 69 -10.01 -5.03 9.37
C LEU A 69 -11.54 -5.03 9.23
N PRO A 70 -12.06 -5.18 8.01
CA PRO A 70 -13.49 -5.34 7.81
C PRO A 70 -13.95 -6.69 8.40
N PRO A 71 -15.23 -6.82 8.78
CA PRO A 71 -15.75 -8.06 9.37
C PRO A 71 -15.88 -9.23 8.38
N ASP A 72 -15.78 -8.96 7.07
CA ASP A 72 -15.92 -9.93 5.99
C ASP A 72 -14.95 -9.59 4.85
N GLY A 73 -14.63 -10.59 4.03
CA GLY A 73 -13.61 -10.53 3.00
C GLY A 73 -12.20 -10.89 3.49
N GLU A 74 -11.25 -10.83 2.59
CA GLU A 74 -9.86 -11.20 2.84
C GLU A 74 -8.93 -9.99 2.71
N VAL A 75 -7.99 -9.87 3.64
CA VAL A 75 -6.91 -8.87 3.60
C VAL A 75 -5.57 -9.59 3.78
N ARG A 76 -4.67 -9.45 2.83
CA ARG A 76 -3.30 -9.96 2.85
C ARG A 76 -2.31 -8.81 2.97
N LEU A 77 -1.35 -8.95 3.88
CA LEU A 77 -0.24 -8.02 4.04
C LEU A 77 1.07 -8.72 3.71
N ILE A 78 1.94 -8.07 2.93
CA ILE A 78 3.32 -8.51 2.73
C ILE A 78 4.24 -7.30 2.84
N THR A 79 5.35 -7.48 3.55
CA THR A 79 6.43 -6.50 3.60
C THR A 79 7.55 -6.96 2.67
N ILE A 80 8.01 -6.07 1.78
CA ILE A 80 9.15 -6.32 0.89
C ILE A 80 10.19 -5.22 1.04
N THR A 81 11.45 -5.52 0.74
CA THR A 81 12.52 -4.51 0.77
C THR A 81 12.34 -3.47 -0.34
N ASP A 82 12.86 -2.26 -0.13
CA ASP A 82 12.90 -1.23 -1.17
C ASP A 82 13.54 -1.72 -2.48
N LYS A 83 14.59 -2.53 -2.38
CA LYS A 83 15.25 -3.17 -3.54
C LYS A 83 14.34 -4.16 -4.30
N GLN A 84 13.49 -4.90 -3.59
CA GLN A 84 12.50 -5.79 -4.22
C GLN A 84 11.38 -4.99 -4.88
N PHE A 85 10.91 -3.92 -4.23
CA PHE A 85 9.93 -3.00 -4.82
C PHE A 85 10.44 -2.35 -6.10
N GLY A 86 11.67 -1.83 -6.09
CA GLY A 86 12.29 -1.22 -7.28
C GLY A 86 12.53 -2.19 -8.44
N ARG A 87 12.51 -3.51 -8.19
CA ARG A 87 12.58 -4.56 -9.22
C ARG A 87 11.22 -4.94 -9.81
N MET A 88 10.12 -4.35 -9.33
CA MET A 88 8.77 -4.59 -9.83
C MET A 88 8.67 -4.21 -11.31
N GLN A 89 8.34 -5.19 -12.15
CA GLN A 89 8.08 -4.96 -13.57
C GLN A 89 6.59 -4.69 -13.79
N THR A 90 6.27 -3.59 -14.48
CA THR A 90 4.90 -3.26 -14.87
C THR A 90 4.72 -3.46 -16.36
N PHE A 91 3.83 -4.37 -16.74
CA PHE A 91 3.44 -4.58 -18.12
C PHE A 91 2.06 -3.99 -18.36
N TRP A 92 1.89 -3.31 -19.49
CA TRP A 92 0.60 -2.80 -19.94
C TRP A 92 0.16 -3.58 -21.17
N GLY A 93 -1.14 -3.86 -21.29
CA GLY A 93 -1.71 -4.31 -22.56
C GLY A 93 -1.53 -3.25 -23.66
N LYS A 94 -1.97 -3.55 -24.90
CA LYS A 94 -1.81 -2.66 -26.07
C LYS A 94 -2.47 -1.28 -25.94
N MET A 95 -3.29 -1.05 -24.91
CA MET A 95 -3.91 0.25 -24.63
C MET A 95 -2.96 1.14 -23.83
N ARG A 96 -2.56 2.27 -24.43
CA ARG A 96 -1.78 3.32 -23.77
C ARG A 96 -2.50 3.80 -22.51
N LYS A 97 -1.92 3.58 -21.33
CA LYS A 97 -2.25 4.40 -20.15
C LYS A 97 -1.26 5.56 -20.05
N PRO A 98 -1.72 6.74 -19.60
CA PRO A 98 -0.80 7.84 -19.31
C PRO A 98 0.19 7.40 -18.23
N THR A 99 1.47 7.70 -18.45
CA THR A 99 2.51 7.49 -17.44
C THR A 99 2.12 8.25 -16.17
N PRO A 100 2.17 7.62 -14.97
CA PRO A 100 1.97 8.37 -13.75
C PRO A 100 2.96 9.55 -13.70
N PRO A 101 2.55 10.71 -13.18
CA PRO A 101 3.44 11.84 -13.05
C PRO A 101 4.67 11.43 -12.21
N ALA A 102 5.85 11.94 -12.59
CA ALA A 102 7.05 11.70 -11.82
C ALA A 102 6.80 12.11 -10.35
N PRO A 103 7.30 11.33 -9.37
CA PRO A 103 7.19 11.72 -7.97
C PRO A 103 7.77 13.12 -7.82
N ARG A 104 7.03 14.02 -7.16
CA ARG A 104 7.51 15.37 -6.87
C ARG A 104 8.81 15.24 -6.09
N GLN A 105 9.89 15.77 -6.66
CA GLN A 105 11.16 15.91 -5.96
C GLN A 105 10.87 16.70 -4.69
N LEU A 106 11.22 16.13 -3.53
CA LEU A 106 11.14 16.86 -2.27
C LEU A 106 12.11 18.03 -2.40
N GLU A 107 11.58 19.24 -2.51
CA GLU A 107 12.38 20.45 -2.38
C GLU A 107 12.88 20.49 -0.93
N LEU A 108 14.15 20.12 -0.75
CA LEU A 108 14.90 20.49 0.44
C LEU A 108 15.23 21.97 0.26
N PHE A 109 14.43 22.84 0.86
CA PHE A 109 14.84 24.21 1.18
C PHE A 109 15.34 24.27 2.61
#